data_AF-A0A2C0ZT00-F1
#
_entry.id   AF-A0A2C0ZT00-F1
#
_cell.length_a   1.000
_cell.length_b   1.000
_cell.length_c   1.000
_cell.angle_alpha   90.00
_cell.angle_beta   90.00
_cell.angle_gamma   90.00
#
_symmetry.space_group_name_H-M   'P 1'
#
loop_
_entity.id
_entity.type
_entity.pdbx_description
1 polymer ?
#
loop_
_entity_poly.entity_id
_entity_poly.type
_entity_poly.pdbx_seq_one_letter_code
_entity_poly.pdbx_strand_id
1 'polypeptide(L)'
;MKNKKLTFLLFIIYFLALNWLVLFKLQLSFNQIDRVRIINMIPLNGSVFSEVYNNIRIFVPFGIYICMLKSNWSVMKKLLSIFGLTLAFETLQFVLAIGRSDITDILANTVGGAIGIGIYEFFFKILKHRTNKFINIFALVLTSCALLFIILIFKRHRILYL
;
A
#
# COMPACT_ATOMS: atom_id res chain seq x y z
N MET A 1 17.49 -6.56 17.85
CA MET A 1 16.94 -7.68 17.04
C MET A 1 15.40 -7.77 17.09
N LYS A 2 14.75 -7.61 18.26
CA LYS A 2 13.28 -7.73 18.43
C LYS A 2 12.46 -6.78 17.52
N ASN A 3 12.87 -5.51 17.36
CA ASN A 3 12.16 -4.54 16.52
C ASN A 3 12.15 -4.90 15.03
N LYS A 4 13.21 -5.52 14.50
CA LYS A 4 13.28 -5.90 13.08
C LYS A 4 12.29 -7.02 12.73
N LYS A 5 12.13 -8.00 13.61
CA LYS A 5 11.13 -9.07 13.45
C LYS A 5 9.70 -8.52 13.42
N LEU A 6 9.38 -7.61 14.35
CA LEU A 6 8.07 -6.95 14.40
C LEU A 6 7.81 -6.11 13.13
N THR A 7 8.78 -5.30 12.69
CA THR A 7 8.66 -4.54 11.44
C THR A 7 8.39 -5.45 10.25
N PHE A 8 9.09 -6.58 10.15
CA PHE A 8 8.89 -7.53 9.06
C PHE A 8 7.49 -8.18 9.11
N LEU A 9 7.00 -8.54 10.29
CA LEU A 9 5.65 -9.08 10.46
C LEU A 9 4.57 -8.06 10.06
N LEU A 10 4.66 -6.83 10.57
CA LEU A 10 3.72 -5.75 10.23
C LEU A 10 3.79 -5.42 8.74
N PHE A 11 4.98 -5.45 8.15
CA PHE A 11 5.17 -5.28 6.71
C PHE A 11 4.48 -6.38 5.91
N ILE A 12 4.55 -7.65 6.32
CA ILE A 12 3.84 -8.74 5.62
C ILE A 12 2.33 -8.52 5.66
N ILE A 13 1.77 -8.22 6.83
CA ILE A 13 0.32 -7.98 6.98
C ILE A 13 -0.10 -6.81 6.09
N TYR A 14 0.65 -5.71 6.15
CA TYR A 14 0.45 -4.55 5.30
C TYR A 14 0.58 -4.90 3.81
N PHE A 15 1.59 -5.67 3.41
CA PHE A 15 1.86 -5.98 2.01
C PHE A 15 0.78 -6.90 1.43
N LEU A 16 0.26 -7.85 2.20
CA LEU A 16 -0.90 -8.65 1.81
C LEU A 16 -2.14 -7.76 1.57
N ALA A 17 -2.40 -6.81 2.48
CA ALA A 17 -3.47 -5.83 2.29
C ALA A 17 -3.22 -4.94 1.08
N LEU A 18 -1.98 -4.48 0.85
CA LEU A 18 -1.59 -3.68 -0.30
C LEU A 18 -1.88 -4.40 -1.62
N ASN A 19 -1.47 -5.68 -1.73
CA ASN A 19 -1.76 -6.50 -2.92
C ASN A 19 -3.27 -6.60 -3.16
N TRP A 20 -4.05 -6.83 -2.09
CA TRP A 20 -5.49 -6.90 -2.20
C TRP A 20 -6.10 -5.57 -2.68
N LEU A 21 -5.71 -4.46 -2.05
CA LEU A 21 -6.23 -3.13 -2.35
C LEU A 21 -5.90 -2.67 -3.77
N VAL A 22 -4.67 -2.90 -4.23
CA VAL A 22 -4.22 -2.44 -5.54
C VAL A 22 -4.76 -3.33 -6.64
N LEU A 23 -4.59 -4.66 -6.54
CA LEU A 23 -5.00 -5.58 -7.61
C LEU A 23 -6.51 -5.63 -7.78
N PHE A 24 -7.27 -5.61 -6.67
CA PHE A 24 -8.72 -5.81 -6.69
C PHE A 24 -9.52 -4.52 -6.43
N LYS A 25 -8.88 -3.36 -6.27
CA LYS A 25 -9.54 -2.05 -6.00
C LYS A 25 -10.68 -2.15 -4.96
N LEU A 26 -10.43 -2.82 -3.83
CA LEU A 26 -11.39 -3.06 -2.73
C LEU A 26 -12.63 -3.93 -3.06
N GLN A 27 -12.70 -4.54 -4.23
CA GLN A 27 -13.82 -5.39 -4.59
C GLN A 27 -13.83 -6.66 -3.74
N LEU A 28 -14.97 -6.91 -3.08
CA LEU A 28 -15.15 -8.05 -2.16
C LEU A 28 -15.56 -9.34 -2.90
N SER A 29 -15.97 -9.22 -4.17
CA SER A 29 -16.43 -10.35 -4.98
C SER A 29 -15.69 -10.40 -6.32
N PHE A 30 -15.18 -11.57 -6.68
CA PHE A 30 -14.52 -11.81 -7.97
C PHE A 30 -15.42 -11.58 -9.18
N ASN A 31 -16.75 -11.59 -8.98
CA ASN A 31 -17.75 -11.33 -10.03
C ASN A 31 -17.91 -9.85 -10.35
N GLN A 32 -17.44 -8.96 -9.47
CA GLN A 32 -17.47 -7.50 -9.67
C GLN A 32 -16.18 -6.98 -10.32
N ILE A 33 -15.20 -7.88 -10.57
CA ILE A 33 -13.96 -7.55 -11.25
C ILE A 33 -14.24 -7.31 -12.72
N ASP A 34 -13.94 -6.11 -13.18
CA ASP A 34 -13.97 -5.75 -14.60
C ASP A 34 -12.98 -6.66 -15.36
N ARG A 35 -13.51 -7.63 -16.09
CA ARG A 35 -12.73 -8.58 -16.91
C ARG A 35 -12.33 -7.96 -18.23
N VAL A 36 -11.62 -6.84 -18.16
CA VAL A 36 -11.18 -6.06 -19.32
C VAL A 36 -9.65 -5.99 -19.35
N ARG A 37 -9.11 -5.74 -20.55
CA ARG A 37 -7.69 -5.46 -20.77
C ARG A 37 -7.57 -4.10 -21.44
N ILE A 38 -7.67 -3.06 -20.63
CA ILE A 38 -7.58 -1.67 -21.10
C ILE A 38 -6.28 -1.08 -20.54
N ILE A 39 -5.53 -0.39 -21.39
CA ILE A 39 -4.35 0.37 -20.98
C ILE A 39 -4.65 1.85 -21.18
N ASN A 40 -4.55 2.62 -20.11
CA ASN A 40 -4.63 4.08 -20.12
C ASN A 40 -3.22 4.66 -19.93
N MET A 41 -2.65 5.16 -21.03
CA MET A 41 -1.32 5.79 -21.03
C MET A 41 -1.37 7.31 -20.89
N ILE A 42 -2.56 7.90 -20.84
CA ILE A 42 -2.71 9.36 -20.72
C ILE A 42 -2.90 9.68 -19.24
N PRO A 43 -1.94 10.38 -18.59
CA PRO A 43 -2.06 10.74 -17.19
C PRO A 43 -3.32 11.56 -16.94
N LEU A 44 -4.03 11.22 -15.86
CA LEU A 44 -5.25 11.89 -15.41
C LEU A 44 -6.47 11.73 -16.35
N ASN A 45 -6.36 10.94 -17.42
CA ASN A 45 -7.44 10.76 -18.37
C ASN A 45 -8.56 9.88 -17.80
N GLY A 46 -9.69 10.50 -17.47
CA GLY A 46 -10.83 9.80 -16.87
C GLY A 46 -10.62 9.39 -15.40
N SER A 47 -9.52 9.82 -14.77
CA SER A 47 -9.23 9.50 -13.37
C SER A 47 -10.04 10.38 -12.43
N VAL A 48 -10.67 9.79 -11.42
CA VAL A 48 -11.32 10.54 -10.36
C VAL A 48 -10.27 10.93 -9.31
N PHE A 49 -10.22 12.21 -8.90
CA PHE A 49 -9.24 12.68 -7.91
C PHE A 49 -9.20 11.86 -6.62
N SER A 50 -10.35 11.30 -6.20
CA SER A 50 -10.43 10.41 -5.04
C SER A 50 -9.62 9.12 -5.21
N GLU A 51 -9.58 8.55 -6.43
CA GLU A 51 -8.82 7.32 -6.71
C GLU A 51 -7.32 7.58 -6.66
N VAL A 52 -6.87 8.65 -7.32
CA VAL A 52 -5.48 9.14 -7.27
C VAL A 52 -5.04 9.34 -5.82
N TYR A 53 -5.88 10.00 -5.03
CA TYR A 53 -5.59 10.28 -3.63
C TYR A 53 -5.55 9.02 -2.76
N ASN A 54 -6.43 8.05 -3.00
CA ASN A 54 -6.41 6.76 -2.31
C ASN A 54 -5.15 5.97 -2.65
N ASN A 55 -4.73 5.95 -3.90
CA ASN A 55 -3.50 5.32 -4.36
C ASN A 55 -2.25 5.92 -3.69
N ILE A 56 -2.17 7.26 -3.63
CA ILE A 56 -1.13 7.97 -2.87
C ILE A 56 -1.12 7.50 -1.41
N ARG A 57 -2.27 7.56 -0.72
CA ARG A 57 -2.38 7.21 0.71
C ARG A 57 -1.96 5.78 1.00
N ILE A 58 -2.40 4.84 0.16
CA ILE A 58 -2.12 3.41 0.34
C ILE A 58 -0.63 3.12 0.19
N PHE A 59 0.11 3.88 -0.63
CA PHE A 59 1.56 3.68 -0.81
C PHE A 59 2.45 4.40 0.20
N VAL A 60 1.94 5.38 0.96
CA VAL A 60 2.71 6.07 2.02
C VAL A 60 3.34 5.07 3.02
N PRO A 61 2.61 4.10 3.58
CA PRO A 61 3.22 3.11 4.48
C PRO A 61 4.30 2.26 3.81
N PHE A 62 4.18 1.94 2.50
CA PHE A 62 5.23 1.20 1.78
C PHE A 62 6.56 1.98 1.76
N GLY A 63 6.50 3.29 1.48
CA GLY A 63 7.65 4.19 1.56
C GLY A 63 8.30 4.23 2.95
N ILE A 64 7.49 4.17 4.01
CA ILE A 64 7.99 4.10 5.39
C ILE A 64 8.67 2.75 5.65
N TYR A 65 8.01 1.64 5.30
CA TYR A 65 8.55 0.30 5.54
C TYR A 65 9.85 0.05 4.79
N ILE A 66 9.99 0.55 3.55
CA ILE A 66 11.23 0.36 2.82
C ILE A 66 12.40 1.09 3.48
N CYS A 67 12.17 2.27 4.07
CA CYS A 67 13.19 2.93 4.87
C CYS A 67 13.58 2.13 6.12
N MET A 68 12.61 1.51 6.80
CA MET A 68 12.86 0.68 7.99
C MET A 68 13.61 -0.62 7.67
N LEU A 69 13.22 -1.31 6.59
CA LEU A 69 13.73 -2.62 6.20
C LEU A 69 15.02 -2.55 5.38
N LYS A 70 15.16 -1.51 4.55
CA LYS A 70 16.31 -1.27 3.65
C LYS A 70 16.98 0.05 4.00
N SER A 71 17.35 0.22 5.28
CA SER A 71 18.00 1.43 5.80
C SER A 71 19.30 1.80 5.05
N ASN A 72 20.00 0.80 4.51
CA ASN A 72 21.29 0.99 3.83
C ASN A 72 21.11 1.35 2.34
N TRP A 73 19.90 1.36 1.82
CA TRP A 73 19.65 1.73 0.42
C TRP A 73 19.60 3.25 0.27
N SER A 74 20.14 3.75 -0.85
CA SER A 74 19.97 5.14 -1.24
C SER A 74 18.51 5.47 -1.52
N VAL A 75 18.14 6.75 -1.42
CA VAL A 75 16.78 7.22 -1.74
C VAL A 75 16.37 6.80 -3.15
N MET A 76 17.28 6.88 -4.13
CA MET A 76 17.01 6.44 -5.50
C MET A 76 16.69 4.94 -5.60
N LYS A 77 17.43 4.06 -4.88
CA LYS A 77 17.10 2.62 -4.85
C LYS A 77 15.71 2.37 -4.27
N LYS A 78 15.34 3.12 -3.22
CA LYS A 78 14.01 3.03 -2.61
C LYS A 78 12.92 3.48 -3.60
N LEU A 79 13.10 4.63 -4.26
CA LEU A 79 12.18 5.14 -5.29
C LEU A 79 12.03 4.18 -6.47
N LEU A 80 13.14 3.65 -6.99
CA LEU A 80 13.11 2.67 -8.08
C LEU A 80 12.35 1.39 -7.70
N SER A 81 12.50 0.92 -6.47
CA SER A 81 11.73 -0.25 -6.01
C SER A 81 10.25 0.04 -5.80
N ILE A 82 9.88 1.28 -5.43
CA ILE A 82 8.47 1.71 -5.38
C ILE A 82 7.91 1.71 -6.79
N PHE A 83 8.57 2.40 -7.73
CA PHE A 83 8.16 2.45 -9.12
C PHE A 83 8.08 1.05 -9.76
N GLY A 84 9.06 0.19 -9.47
CA GLY A 84 9.08 -1.19 -9.96
C GLY A 84 7.91 -2.02 -9.41
N LEU A 85 7.56 -1.87 -8.13
CA LEU A 85 6.39 -2.52 -7.56
C LEU A 85 5.09 -2.02 -8.18
N THR A 86 4.96 -0.71 -8.40
CA THR A 86 3.76 -0.14 -9.03
C THR A 86 3.60 -0.61 -10.47
N LEU A 87 4.69 -0.66 -11.23
CA LEU A 87 4.68 -1.20 -12.58
C LEU A 87 4.32 -2.69 -12.60
N ALA A 88 4.80 -3.46 -11.62
CA ALA A 88 4.44 -4.87 -11.48
C ALA A 88 2.95 -5.06 -11.21
N PHE A 89 2.32 -4.21 -10.38
CA PHE A 89 0.87 -4.26 -10.14
C PHE A 89 0.07 -4.01 -11.42
N GLU A 90 0.39 -2.95 -12.15
CA GLU A 90 -0.24 -2.65 -13.43
C GLU A 90 -0.09 -3.78 -14.45
N THR A 91 1.13 -4.34 -14.54
CA THR A 91 1.43 -5.47 -15.42
C THR A 91 0.60 -6.70 -15.04
N LEU A 92 0.49 -7.01 -13.74
CA LEU A 92 -0.32 -8.12 -13.25
C LEU A 92 -1.81 -7.90 -13.54
N GLN A 93 -2.33 -6.68 -13.34
CA GLN A 93 -3.72 -6.37 -13.66
C GLN A 93 -4.03 -6.58 -15.15
N PHE A 94 -3.13 -6.15 -16.02
CA PHE A 94 -3.25 -6.35 -17.45
C PHE A 94 -3.18 -7.84 -17.84
N VAL A 95 -2.17 -8.57 -17.37
CA VAL A 95 -1.96 -10.00 -17.71
C VAL A 95 -3.11 -10.86 -17.21
N LEU A 96 -3.60 -10.60 -16.01
CA LEU A 96 -4.69 -11.36 -15.38
C LEU A 96 -6.09 -10.90 -15.84
N ALA A 97 -6.18 -9.84 -16.65
CA ALA A 97 -7.45 -9.25 -17.11
C ALA A 97 -8.40 -8.95 -15.94
N ILE A 98 -7.87 -8.33 -14.88
CA ILE A 98 -8.62 -8.01 -13.65
C ILE A 98 -8.81 -6.51 -13.46
N GLY A 99 -8.64 -5.72 -14.53
CA GLY A 99 -8.91 -4.29 -14.46
C GLY A 99 -8.28 -3.51 -15.60
N ARG A 100 -8.25 -2.20 -15.42
CA ARG A 100 -7.63 -1.26 -16.34
C ARG A 100 -6.24 -0.93 -15.81
N SER A 101 -5.23 -1.09 -16.65
CA SER A 101 -3.91 -0.60 -16.33
C SER A 101 -3.83 0.90 -16.59
N ASP A 102 -3.39 1.70 -15.62
CA ASP A 102 -3.40 3.16 -15.69
C ASP A 102 -2.05 3.77 -15.25
N ILE A 103 -1.46 4.59 -16.11
CA ILE A 103 -0.23 5.33 -15.79
C ILE A 103 -0.43 6.27 -14.59
N THR A 104 -1.66 6.75 -14.37
CA THR A 104 -2.04 7.58 -13.23
C THR A 104 -1.85 6.82 -11.92
N ASP A 105 -2.15 5.52 -11.90
CA ASP A 105 -2.00 4.67 -10.71
C ASP A 105 -0.50 4.46 -10.40
N ILE A 106 0.35 4.27 -11.42
CA ILE A 106 1.82 4.24 -11.25
C ILE A 106 2.33 5.55 -10.63
N LEU A 107 1.92 6.69 -11.18
CA LEU A 107 2.36 8.02 -10.72
C LEU A 107 1.89 8.29 -9.28
N ALA A 108 0.61 8.06 -9.00
CA ALA A 108 0.01 8.25 -7.69
C ALA A 108 0.69 7.40 -6.62
N ASN A 109 0.86 6.11 -6.90
CA ASN A 109 1.52 5.17 -5.99
C ASN A 109 3.00 5.53 -5.76
N THR A 110 3.71 5.96 -6.82
CA THR A 110 5.11 6.41 -6.72
C THR A 110 5.22 7.66 -5.86
N VAL A 111 4.34 8.65 -6.04
CA VAL A 111 4.25 9.86 -5.21
C VAL A 111 3.94 9.49 -3.75
N GLY A 112 2.99 8.59 -3.52
CA GLY A 112 2.68 8.06 -2.18
C GLY A 112 3.90 7.46 -1.49
N GLY A 113 4.64 6.58 -2.18
CA GLY A 113 5.85 5.99 -1.64
C GLY A 113 6.96 7.02 -1.38
N ALA A 114 7.12 8.02 -2.24
CA ALA A 114 8.06 9.12 -2.02
C ALA A 114 7.70 9.95 -0.78
N ILE A 115 6.42 10.27 -0.59
CA ILE A 115 5.91 10.94 0.63
C ILE A 115 6.22 10.08 1.87
N GLY A 116 6.00 8.77 1.79
CA GLY A 116 6.35 7.82 2.86
C GLY A 116 7.83 7.85 3.25
N ILE A 117 8.73 7.90 2.25
CA ILE A 117 10.16 8.07 2.50
C ILE A 117 10.41 9.40 3.22
N GLY A 118 9.84 10.50 2.73
CA GLY A 118 9.99 11.83 3.35
C GLY A 118 9.51 11.87 4.80
N ILE A 119 8.36 11.27 5.10
CA ILE A 119 7.82 11.15 6.47
C ILE A 119 8.79 10.38 7.36
N TYR A 120 9.32 9.24 6.89
CA TYR A 120 10.29 8.47 7.67
C TYR A 120 11.54 9.28 7.97
N GLU A 121 12.12 9.94 6.97
CA GLU A 121 13.34 10.75 7.13
C GLU A 121 13.10 11.92 8.10
N PHE A 122 11.91 12.53 8.06
CA PHE A 122 11.51 13.56 9.02
C PHE A 122 11.48 13.03 10.46
N PHE A 123 10.81 11.91 10.71
CA PHE A 123 10.81 11.29 12.03
C PHE A 123 12.20 10.81 12.45
N PHE A 124 13.02 10.35 11.51
CA PHE A 124 14.40 9.94 11.78
C PHE A 124 15.27 11.09 12.27
N LYS A 125 15.10 12.29 11.69
CA LYS A 125 15.79 13.51 12.17
C LYS A 125 15.44 13.85 13.62
N ILE A 126 14.17 13.68 14.01
CA ILE A 126 13.67 14.05 15.34
C ILE A 126 13.94 12.96 16.38
N LEU A 127 13.57 11.71 16.08
CA LEU A 127 13.54 10.59 17.03
C LEU A 127 14.78 9.69 16.94
N LYS A 128 15.60 9.82 15.88
CA LYS A 128 16.84 9.07 15.65
C LYS A 128 16.63 7.55 15.78
N HIS A 129 17.37 6.90 16.69
CA HIS A 129 17.29 5.45 16.94
C HIS A 129 15.91 4.98 17.43
N ARG A 130 15.06 5.89 17.95
CA ARG A 130 13.71 5.56 18.44
C ARG A 130 12.66 5.53 17.34
N THR A 131 12.96 6.05 16.15
CA THR A 131 12.03 6.14 15.00
C THR A 131 11.35 4.82 14.69
N ASN A 132 12.12 3.74 14.52
CA ASN A 132 11.57 2.42 14.20
C ASN A 132 10.65 1.89 15.30
N LYS A 133 10.95 2.19 16.58
CA LYS A 133 10.10 1.77 17.70
C LYS A 133 8.79 2.56 17.70
N PHE A 134 8.85 3.87 17.51
CA PHE A 134 7.68 4.74 17.44
C PHE A 134 6.75 4.32 16.29
N ILE A 135 7.30 4.17 15.08
CA ILE A 135 6.54 3.76 13.90
C ILE A 135 5.94 2.35 14.09
N ASN A 136 6.71 1.38 14.62
CA ASN A 136 6.18 0.05 14.89
C ASN A 136 5.01 0.06 15.89
N ILE A 137 5.08 0.87 16.95
CA ILE A 137 3.98 0.99 17.92
C ILE A 137 2.74 1.57 17.24
N PHE A 138 2.91 2.65 16.49
CA PHE A 138 1.82 3.28 15.75
C PHE A 138 1.19 2.32 14.73
N ALA A 139 2.02 1.65 13.93
CA ALA A 139 1.58 0.67 12.95
C ALA A 139 0.90 -0.55 13.60
N LEU A 140 1.39 -1.00 14.76
CA LEU A 140 0.75 -2.09 15.51
C LEU A 140 -0.66 -1.69 15.96
N VAL A 141 -0.82 -0.51 16.55
CA VAL A 141 -2.14 0.00 16.98
C VAL A 141 -3.09 0.09 15.80
N LEU A 142 -2.67 0.72 14.70
CA LEU A 142 -3.50 0.84 13.50
C LEU A 142 -3.87 -0.52 12.91
N THR A 143 -2.91 -1.45 12.82
CA THR A 143 -3.15 -2.79 12.27
C THR A 143 -4.11 -3.58 13.18
N SER A 144 -3.94 -3.52 14.49
CA SER A 144 -4.85 -4.15 15.44
C SER A 144 -6.26 -3.57 15.35
N CYS A 145 -6.41 -2.25 15.28
CA CYS A 145 -7.71 -1.60 15.08
C CYS A 145 -8.37 -2.03 13.76
N ALA A 146 -7.62 -2.06 12.66
CA ALA A 146 -8.14 -2.50 11.36
C ALA A 146 -8.60 -3.96 11.38
N LEU A 147 -7.81 -4.87 11.96
CA LEU A 147 -8.18 -6.28 12.09
C LEU A 147 -9.43 -6.47 12.97
N LEU A 148 -9.53 -5.74 14.09
CA LEU A 148 -10.73 -5.76 14.93
C LEU A 148 -11.96 -5.28 14.16
N PHE A 149 -11.83 -4.19 13.40
CA PHE A 149 -12.91 -3.67 12.58
C PHE A 149 -13.39 -4.69 11.52
N ILE A 150 -12.45 -5.36 10.84
CA ILE A 150 -12.76 -6.43 9.89
C ILE A 150 -13.51 -7.58 10.59
N ILE A 151 -13.03 -8.04 11.75
CA ILE A 151 -13.69 -9.11 12.53
C ILE A 151 -15.13 -8.72 12.90
N LEU A 152 -15.36 -7.47 13.31
CA LEU A 152 -16.69 -6.97 13.65
C LEU A 152 -17.63 -6.97 12.43
N ILE A 153 -17.14 -6.57 11.25
CA ILE A 153 -17.91 -6.63 10.00
C ILE A 153 -18.33 -8.06 9.68
N PHE A 154 -17.39 -9.01 9.73
CA PHE A 154 -17.68 -10.42 9.46
C PHE A 154 -18.66 -11.01 10.47
N LYS A 155 -18.54 -10.67 11.76
CA LYS A 155 -19.49 -11.10 12.79
C LYS A 155 -20.90 -10.56 12.53
N ARG A 156 -21.01 -9.27 12.19
CA ARG A 156 -22.30 -8.65 11.84
C ARG A 156 -22.92 -9.29 10.60
N HIS A 157 -22.14 -9.51 9.56
CA HIS A 157 -22.62 -10.17 8.33
C HIS A 157 -23.13 -11.58 8.67
N ARG A 158 -22.43 -12.38 9.49
CA ARG A 158 -22.91 -13.71 9.88
C ARG A 158 -24.24 -13.70 10.64
N ILE A 159 -24.50 -12.68 11.47
CA ILE A 159 -25.74 -12.57 12.26
C ILE A 159 -26.95 -12.24 11.37
N LEU A 160 -26.78 -11.45 10.31
CA LEU A 160 -27.88 -11.02 9.42
C LEU A 160 -28.36 -12.12 8.45
N TYR A 161 -27.64 -13.23 8.33
CA TYR A 161 -27.97 -14.37 7.46
C TYR A 161 -28.17 -15.68 8.25
N LEU A 162 -28.48 -15.57 9.54
CA LEU A 162 -29.00 -16.63 10.42
C LEU A 162 -30.42 -16.28 10.84
#